data_AF-A0A357KXT0-F1
#
_entry.id   AF-A0A357KXT0-F1
#
_cell.length_a   1.000
_cell.length_b   1.000
_cell.length_c   1.000
_cell.angle_alpha   90.00
_cell.angle_beta   90.00
_cell.angle_gamma   90.00
#
_symmetry.space_group_name_H-M   'P 1'
#
loop_
_entity.id
_entity.type
_entity.pdbx_description
1 polymer ?
#
loop_
_entity_poly.entity_id
_entity_poly.type
_entity_poly.pdbx_seq_one_letter_code
_entity_poly.pdbx_strand_id
1 'polypeptide(L)'
;MVAAVTAAFRLPGLLSITTDNAQQQIEVTVGPTPGEVRVSGVSTIPSDFVFTDVTAIELTTGSANDFVEFRLQAPILPTVSIDTRGGESDVKVIYQINATPEFVASSVSVLGGPVLDKVAFEVFSEAAGFSADWSVNHGAGNNEASANVQQNAASELLSLNFNGAFDRGTDKVAFSVISNAAVSSVNLGGTMGAGHDSALLVIETLSPAMNSASFNLDLGGGNDVAETLFVSRGGVFNTAGWISGGFGLDSIKLNLEGDGRIDTQFAGGGGADVLDMALKGAIDGLPRLLGDGGNDILKLVVDGPRLVTPFIDGGAGFDEAIGFGTIINVEKIN
;
A
#
# COMPACT_ATOMS: atom_id res chain seq x y z
N MET A 1 -5.42 37.12 3.90
CA MET A 1 -6.06 35.80 3.76
C MET A 1 -7.41 36.02 3.09
N VAL A 2 -7.58 35.53 1.87
CA VAL A 2 -8.90 35.40 1.25
C VAL A 2 -9.56 34.20 1.94
N ALA A 3 -10.78 34.36 2.46
CA ALA A 3 -11.50 33.23 3.06
C ALA A 3 -11.73 32.18 1.97
N ALA A 4 -11.37 30.92 2.24
CA ALA A 4 -11.76 29.81 1.38
C ALA A 4 -13.31 29.79 1.33
N VAL A 5 -13.86 29.64 0.13
CA VAL A 5 -15.31 29.57 -0.10
C VAL A 5 -15.61 28.18 -0.59
N THR A 6 -16.60 27.52 0.02
CA THR A 6 -17.10 26.24 -0.47
C THR A 6 -17.71 26.42 -1.87
N ALA A 7 -17.14 25.74 -2.85
CA ALA A 7 -17.51 25.86 -4.26
C ALA A 7 -17.36 24.52 -4.98
N ALA A 8 -18.24 24.30 -5.96
CA ALA A 8 -18.12 23.21 -6.90
C ALA A 8 -18.18 23.77 -8.31
N PHE A 9 -17.27 23.32 -9.17
CA PHE A 9 -17.15 23.80 -10.54
C PHE A 9 -16.94 22.63 -11.49
N ARG A 10 -17.55 22.74 -12.68
CA ARG A 10 -17.47 21.72 -13.73
C ARG A 10 -16.79 22.31 -14.96
N LEU A 11 -15.72 21.65 -15.39
CA LEU A 11 -15.16 21.74 -16.74
C LEU A 11 -15.55 20.50 -17.55
N PRO A 12 -15.39 20.50 -18.89
CA PRO A 12 -15.53 19.27 -19.66
C PRO A 12 -14.66 18.15 -19.06
N GLY A 13 -15.27 17.06 -18.61
CA GLY A 13 -14.59 15.92 -18.01
C GLY A 13 -14.17 16.07 -16.53
N LEU A 14 -14.17 17.27 -15.96
CA LEU A 14 -13.63 17.51 -14.61
C LEU A 14 -14.70 18.08 -13.67
N LEU A 15 -14.85 17.43 -12.52
CA LEU A 15 -15.57 17.94 -11.36
C LEU A 15 -14.56 18.40 -10.30
N SER A 16 -14.53 19.69 -10.00
CA SER A 16 -13.65 20.26 -8.99
C SER A 16 -14.48 20.76 -7.81
N ILE A 17 -14.14 20.30 -6.60
CA ILE A 17 -14.80 20.61 -5.34
C ILE A 17 -13.76 21.24 -4.42
N THR A 18 -14.08 22.41 -3.85
CA THR A 18 -13.26 23.06 -2.84
C THR A 18 -14.14 23.42 -1.65
N THR A 19 -13.69 23.16 -0.43
CA THR A 19 -14.42 23.56 0.80
C THR A 19 -13.71 24.67 1.55
N ASP A 20 -14.45 25.32 2.45
CA ASP A 20 -13.89 26.25 3.41
C ASP A 20 -13.18 25.54 4.58
N ASN A 21 -12.72 26.32 5.56
CA ASN A 21 -12.00 25.82 6.75
C ASN A 21 -12.94 25.34 7.87
N ALA A 22 -14.23 25.09 7.59
CA ALA A 22 -15.09 24.40 8.54
C ALA A 22 -14.92 22.89 8.38
N GLN A 23 -15.21 22.13 9.43
CA GLN A 23 -15.25 20.67 9.37
C GLN A 23 -16.26 20.22 8.32
N GLN A 24 -15.82 19.38 7.40
CA GLN A 24 -16.66 18.82 6.34
C GLN A 24 -16.94 17.34 6.54
N GLN A 25 -18.08 16.91 6.03
CA GLN A 25 -18.41 15.51 5.81
C GLN A 25 -18.89 15.38 4.36
N ILE A 26 -18.02 14.92 3.47
CA ILE A 26 -18.27 14.89 2.03
C ILE A 26 -18.39 13.44 1.59
N GLU A 27 -19.42 13.13 0.82
CA GLU A 27 -19.57 11.83 0.18
C GLU A 27 -19.70 12.01 -1.33
N VAL A 28 -18.88 11.29 -2.10
CA VAL A 28 -18.87 11.32 -3.56
C VAL A 28 -19.17 9.91 -4.07
N THR A 29 -20.32 9.74 -4.72
CA THR A 29 -20.70 8.47 -5.34
C THR A 29 -20.51 8.54 -6.85
N VAL A 30 -19.77 7.59 -7.41
CA VAL A 30 -19.50 7.45 -8.84
C VAL A 30 -20.20 6.21 -9.37
N GLY A 31 -21.04 6.38 -10.40
CA GLY A 31 -21.83 5.31 -11.00
C GLY A 31 -23.30 5.32 -10.57
N PRO A 32 -24.08 4.31 -11.01
CA PRO A 32 -23.61 3.07 -11.64
C PRO A 32 -23.22 3.23 -13.12
N THR A 33 -23.67 4.29 -13.80
CA THR A 33 -23.33 4.54 -15.20
C THR A 33 -21.97 5.25 -15.30
N PRO A 34 -21.09 4.89 -16.26
CA PRO A 34 -19.87 5.64 -16.53
C PRO A 34 -20.09 7.15 -16.64
N GLY A 35 -19.29 7.93 -15.93
CA GLY A 35 -19.34 9.40 -15.94
C GLY A 35 -20.41 10.03 -15.06
N GLU A 36 -21.28 9.25 -14.41
CA GLU A 36 -22.23 9.78 -13.42
C GLU A 36 -21.59 9.95 -12.06
N VAL A 37 -21.71 11.14 -11.47
CA VAL A 37 -21.21 11.45 -10.13
C VAL A 37 -22.25 12.22 -9.32
N ARG A 38 -22.43 11.82 -8.07
CA ARG A 38 -23.26 12.51 -7.07
C ARG A 38 -22.37 12.96 -5.93
N VAL A 39 -22.62 14.15 -5.41
CA VAL A 39 -21.87 14.72 -4.28
C VAL A 39 -22.85 15.15 -3.20
N SER A 40 -22.58 14.70 -1.97
CA SER A 40 -23.31 15.05 -0.76
C SER A 40 -22.39 15.77 0.22
N GLY A 41 -22.96 16.59 1.11
CA GLY A 41 -22.20 17.31 2.13
C GLY A 41 -21.62 18.65 1.71
N VAL A 42 -21.74 19.03 0.43
CA VAL A 42 -21.30 20.32 -0.10
C VAL A 42 -22.51 21.24 -0.25
N SER A 43 -22.58 22.32 0.53
CA SER A 43 -23.76 23.20 0.63
C SER A 43 -24.18 23.87 -0.69
N THR A 44 -23.27 23.99 -1.65
CA THR A 44 -23.53 24.57 -2.98
C THR A 44 -24.08 23.56 -3.99
N ILE A 45 -24.10 22.26 -3.65
CA ILE A 45 -24.59 21.19 -4.51
C ILE A 45 -25.92 20.68 -3.94
N PRO A 46 -27.01 20.68 -4.73
CA PRO A 46 -28.26 20.06 -4.31
C PRO A 46 -28.08 18.55 -4.05
N SER A 47 -28.73 18.02 -3.02
CA SER A 47 -28.55 16.64 -2.50
C SER A 47 -28.82 15.49 -3.48
N ASP A 48 -29.36 15.76 -4.67
CA ASP A 48 -29.65 14.76 -5.70
C ASP A 48 -29.10 15.15 -7.08
N PHE A 49 -28.21 16.16 -7.14
CA PHE A 49 -27.64 16.60 -8.39
C PHE A 49 -26.69 15.54 -8.96
N VAL A 50 -26.91 15.16 -10.22
CA VAL A 50 -26.05 14.22 -10.95
C VAL A 50 -25.20 14.99 -11.94
N PHE A 51 -23.89 14.95 -11.74
CA PHE A 51 -22.92 15.35 -12.75
C PHE A 51 -22.79 14.19 -13.76
N THR A 52 -22.77 14.51 -15.04
CA THR A 52 -22.55 13.54 -16.12
C THR A 52 -21.19 13.75 -16.77
N ASP A 53 -20.74 12.80 -17.58
CA ASP A 53 -19.52 12.93 -18.39
C ASP A 53 -18.27 13.29 -17.56
N VAL A 54 -18.22 12.85 -16.29
CA VAL A 54 -17.10 13.11 -15.39
C VAL A 54 -16.05 12.01 -15.59
N THR A 55 -14.84 12.43 -15.96
CA THR A 55 -13.68 11.55 -16.14
C THR A 55 -12.59 11.83 -15.10
N ALA A 56 -12.69 12.94 -14.37
CA ALA A 56 -11.77 13.32 -13.30
C ALA A 56 -12.52 14.05 -12.17
N ILE A 57 -12.10 13.80 -10.94
CA ILE A 57 -12.59 14.48 -9.74
C ILE A 57 -11.41 15.04 -8.97
N GLU A 58 -11.46 16.34 -8.68
CA GLU A 58 -10.53 17.03 -7.79
C GLU A 58 -11.30 17.50 -6.56
N LEU A 59 -10.82 17.11 -5.38
CA LEU A 59 -11.33 17.58 -4.10
C LEU A 59 -10.22 18.27 -3.33
N THR A 60 -10.46 19.50 -2.89
CA THR A 60 -9.59 20.22 -1.96
C THR A 60 -10.39 20.60 -0.73
N THR A 61 -10.01 20.10 0.44
CA THR A 61 -10.66 20.48 1.69
C THR A 61 -9.92 21.61 2.40
N GLY A 62 -10.49 22.11 3.50
CA GLY A 62 -9.91 23.20 4.27
C GLY A 62 -8.89 22.69 5.29
N SER A 63 -8.58 23.51 6.29
CA SER A 63 -7.67 23.12 7.38
C SER A 63 -8.39 22.55 8.61
N ALA A 64 -9.60 22.03 8.45
CA ALA A 64 -10.40 21.48 9.56
C ALA A 64 -10.23 19.96 9.67
N ASN A 65 -10.91 19.33 10.63
CA ASN A 65 -11.01 17.87 10.65
C ASN A 65 -12.07 17.44 9.62
N ASP A 66 -11.65 16.84 8.52
CA ASP A 66 -12.50 16.54 7.37
C ASP A 66 -12.69 15.03 7.17
N PHE A 67 -13.95 14.62 6.98
CA PHE A 67 -14.29 13.26 6.56
C PHE A 67 -14.68 13.25 5.09
N VAL A 68 -14.00 12.43 4.29
CA VAL A 68 -14.19 12.33 2.84
C VAL A 68 -14.40 10.88 2.47
N GLU A 69 -15.55 10.56 1.87
CA GLU A 69 -15.84 9.22 1.36
C GLU A 69 -16.08 9.22 -0.14
N PHE A 70 -15.39 8.37 -0.88
CA PHE A 70 -15.65 8.06 -2.28
C PHE A 70 -16.24 6.65 -2.40
N ARG A 71 -17.38 6.52 -3.07
CA ARG A 71 -17.99 5.23 -3.44
C ARG A 71 -17.90 5.07 -4.95
N LEU A 72 -17.07 4.14 -5.41
CA LEU A 72 -16.74 3.91 -6.81
C LEU A 72 -17.40 2.61 -7.28
N GLN A 73 -18.44 2.72 -8.12
CA GLN A 73 -19.30 1.60 -8.53
C GLN A 73 -19.41 1.40 -10.04
N ALA A 74 -18.91 2.33 -10.84
CA ALA A 74 -19.01 2.26 -12.30
C ALA A 74 -17.92 1.34 -12.90
N PRO A 75 -18.15 0.72 -14.07
CA PRO A 75 -17.13 -0.09 -14.75
C PRO A 75 -16.00 0.76 -15.35
N ILE A 76 -16.23 2.06 -15.55
CA ILE A 76 -15.22 3.04 -15.96
C ILE A 76 -15.16 4.10 -14.87
N LEU A 77 -14.04 4.16 -14.15
CA LEU A 77 -13.86 5.07 -13.02
C LEU A 77 -13.09 6.34 -13.43
N PRO A 78 -13.42 7.51 -12.86
CA PRO A 78 -12.65 8.72 -13.05
C PRO A 78 -11.33 8.64 -12.28
N THR A 79 -10.37 9.46 -12.69
CA THR A 79 -9.20 9.75 -11.84
C THR A 79 -9.64 10.60 -10.65
N VAL A 80 -9.17 10.28 -9.45
CA VAL A 80 -9.52 11.04 -8.23
C VAL A 80 -8.27 11.65 -7.62
N SER A 81 -8.30 12.95 -7.35
CA SER A 81 -7.27 13.67 -6.61
C SER A 81 -7.87 14.35 -5.40
N ILE A 82 -7.31 14.12 -4.22
CA ILE A 82 -7.78 14.64 -2.94
C ILE A 82 -6.62 15.39 -2.29
N ASP A 83 -6.84 16.65 -1.90
CA ASP A 83 -5.89 17.49 -1.16
C ASP A 83 -6.59 17.95 0.13
N THR A 84 -6.22 17.37 1.27
CA THR A 84 -6.82 17.69 2.59
C THR A 84 -6.12 18.85 3.30
N ARG A 85 -5.18 19.50 2.61
CA ARG A 85 -4.45 20.68 3.04
C ARG A 85 -3.66 20.52 4.32
N GLY A 86 -4.22 20.90 5.46
CA GLY A 86 -3.43 21.05 6.69
C GLY A 86 -4.20 20.75 7.96
N GLY A 87 -5.47 20.38 7.84
CA GLY A 87 -6.27 19.86 8.93
C GLY A 87 -6.21 18.34 8.95
N GLU A 88 -6.67 17.75 10.05
CA GLU A 88 -6.75 16.28 10.14
C GLU A 88 -7.75 15.75 9.13
N SER A 89 -7.52 14.56 8.58
CA SER A 89 -8.47 13.98 7.64
C SER A 89 -8.66 12.48 7.80
N ASP A 90 -9.87 12.03 7.45
CA ASP A 90 -10.21 10.63 7.26
C ASP A 90 -10.81 10.47 5.87
N VAL A 91 -9.98 9.94 4.96
CA VAL A 91 -10.31 9.71 3.56
C VAL A 91 -10.57 8.22 3.34
N LYS A 92 -11.78 7.90 2.90
CA LYS A 92 -12.19 6.54 2.60
C LYS A 92 -12.55 6.41 1.13
N VAL A 93 -11.98 5.44 0.44
CA VAL A 93 -12.27 5.14 -0.96
C VAL A 93 -12.75 3.70 -1.07
N ILE A 94 -14.02 3.53 -1.36
CA ILE A 94 -14.72 2.25 -1.42
C ILE A 94 -15.00 1.90 -2.88
N TYR A 95 -14.47 0.78 -3.33
CA TYR A 95 -14.79 0.17 -4.63
C TYR A 95 -15.81 -0.93 -4.43
N GLN A 96 -16.94 -0.81 -5.11
CA GLN A 96 -18.01 -1.81 -5.13
C GLN A 96 -18.31 -2.13 -6.59
N ILE A 97 -17.44 -2.94 -7.19
CA ILE A 97 -17.48 -3.25 -8.62
C ILE A 97 -18.21 -4.58 -8.81
N ASN A 98 -19.44 -4.48 -9.33
CA ASN A 98 -20.23 -5.65 -9.69
C ASN A 98 -19.59 -6.45 -10.84
N ALA A 99 -20.03 -7.70 -11.02
CA ALA A 99 -19.59 -8.54 -12.12
C ALA A 99 -19.76 -7.86 -13.48
N THR A 100 -18.66 -7.75 -14.22
CA THR A 100 -18.59 -7.16 -15.56
C THR A 100 -17.50 -7.86 -16.37
N PRO A 101 -17.69 -8.06 -17.69
CA PRO A 101 -16.62 -8.58 -18.56
C PRO A 101 -15.50 -7.56 -18.81
N GLU A 102 -15.70 -6.29 -18.45
CA GLU A 102 -14.72 -5.23 -18.65
C GLU A 102 -13.66 -5.23 -17.55
N PHE A 103 -12.46 -4.76 -17.90
CA PHE A 103 -11.40 -4.53 -16.94
C PHE A 103 -11.59 -3.15 -16.33
N VAL A 104 -11.64 -3.09 -15.00
CA VAL A 104 -11.82 -1.84 -14.28
C VAL A 104 -10.46 -1.33 -13.81
N ALA A 105 -10.15 -0.08 -14.15
CA ALA A 105 -8.94 0.59 -13.71
C ALA A 105 -9.29 1.81 -12.85
N SER A 106 -8.49 2.05 -11.81
CA SER A 106 -8.62 3.21 -10.92
C SER A 106 -7.27 3.89 -10.72
N SER A 107 -7.30 5.21 -10.58
CA SER A 107 -6.17 6.03 -10.14
C SER A 107 -6.65 7.01 -9.09
N VAL A 108 -6.08 6.91 -7.88
CA VAL A 108 -6.40 7.81 -6.76
C VAL A 108 -5.12 8.39 -6.17
N SER A 109 -5.07 9.70 -6.03
CA SER A 109 -4.01 10.42 -5.33
C SER A 109 -4.59 11.14 -4.12
N VAL A 110 -3.96 10.99 -2.96
CA VAL A 110 -4.27 11.74 -1.75
C VAL A 110 -3.04 12.50 -1.29
N LEU A 111 -3.19 13.80 -1.11
CA LEU A 111 -2.21 14.69 -0.50
C LEU A 111 -2.76 15.14 0.86
N GLY A 112 -2.11 14.67 1.92
CA GLY A 112 -2.37 15.03 3.31
C GLY A 112 -1.56 16.23 3.76
N GLY A 113 -1.93 16.76 4.92
CA GLY A 113 -1.26 17.85 5.59
C GLY A 113 -0.15 17.41 6.55
N PRO A 114 0.40 18.35 7.34
CA PRO A 114 1.40 18.07 8.36
C PRO A 114 0.75 17.80 9.73
N VAL A 115 -0.30 16.98 9.75
CA VAL A 115 -1.06 16.61 10.95
C VAL A 115 -1.45 15.13 10.87
N LEU A 116 -2.47 14.67 11.61
CA LEU A 116 -2.94 13.29 11.53
C LEU A 116 -3.86 13.11 10.33
N ASP A 117 -3.41 12.34 9.33
CA ASP A 117 -4.19 11.99 8.14
C ASP A 117 -4.36 10.48 8.00
N LYS A 118 -5.58 10.05 7.69
CA LYS A 118 -5.93 8.64 7.46
C LYS A 118 -6.48 8.46 6.07
N VAL A 119 -5.99 7.43 5.37
CA VAL A 119 -6.48 7.00 4.07
C VAL A 119 -6.79 5.51 4.10
N ALA A 120 -7.98 5.12 3.68
CA ALA A 120 -8.40 3.73 3.60
C ALA A 120 -8.99 3.41 2.22
N PHE A 121 -8.45 2.39 1.56
CA PHE A 121 -8.98 1.80 0.34
C PHE A 121 -9.71 0.49 0.67
N GLU A 122 -11.01 0.42 0.39
CA GLU A 122 -11.79 -0.81 0.54
C GLU A 122 -12.21 -1.30 -0.85
N VAL A 123 -11.68 -2.43 -1.31
CA VAL A 123 -12.02 -2.98 -2.63
C VAL A 123 -12.83 -4.25 -2.48
N PHE A 124 -14.04 -4.23 -3.03
CA PHE A 124 -14.80 -5.42 -3.36
C PHE A 124 -15.06 -5.43 -4.87
N SER A 125 -14.45 -6.37 -5.58
CA SER A 125 -14.55 -6.47 -7.04
C SER A 125 -14.92 -7.87 -7.50
N GLU A 126 -15.92 -7.93 -8.38
CA GLU A 126 -16.31 -9.12 -9.13
C GLU A 126 -16.05 -8.97 -10.65
N ALA A 127 -15.33 -7.91 -11.06
CA ALA A 127 -14.98 -7.69 -12.46
C ALA A 127 -14.03 -8.78 -13.01
N ALA A 128 -14.03 -8.94 -14.34
CA ALA A 128 -13.08 -9.83 -15.02
C ALA A 128 -11.62 -9.45 -14.75
N GLY A 129 -11.34 -8.16 -14.52
CA GLY A 129 -10.05 -7.69 -14.03
C GLY A 129 -10.18 -6.38 -13.26
N PHE A 130 -9.31 -6.18 -12.26
CA PHE A 130 -9.23 -4.95 -11.50
C PHE A 130 -7.79 -4.47 -11.41
N SER A 131 -7.57 -3.19 -11.71
CA SER A 131 -6.30 -2.50 -11.54
C SER A 131 -6.49 -1.24 -10.73
N ALA A 132 -5.59 -0.98 -9.79
CA ALA A 132 -5.59 0.25 -9.02
C ALA A 132 -4.18 0.80 -8.81
N ASP A 133 -4.03 2.09 -9.10
CA ASP A 133 -2.86 2.90 -8.79
C ASP A 133 -3.23 3.90 -7.69
N TRP A 134 -2.60 3.76 -6.53
CA TRP A 134 -2.82 4.63 -5.37
C TRP A 134 -1.54 5.35 -5.00
N SER A 135 -1.63 6.67 -4.86
CA SER A 135 -0.56 7.48 -4.29
C SER A 135 -1.08 8.19 -3.05
N VAL A 136 -0.36 8.05 -1.95
CA VAL A 136 -0.64 8.75 -0.69
C VAL A 136 0.61 9.50 -0.29
N ASN A 137 0.50 10.82 -0.21
CA ASN A 137 1.58 11.69 0.24
C ASN A 137 1.09 12.45 1.46
N HIS A 138 1.62 12.12 2.63
CA HIS A 138 1.31 12.81 3.87
C HIS A 138 2.52 13.58 4.36
N GLY A 139 2.26 14.72 5.00
CA GLY A 139 3.30 15.47 5.68
C GLY A 139 3.66 14.84 7.03
N ALA A 140 4.43 15.58 7.81
CA ALA A 140 4.76 15.20 9.18
C ALA A 140 3.50 14.93 10.01
N GLY A 141 3.48 13.91 10.86
CA GLY A 141 2.31 13.59 11.68
C GLY A 141 2.21 12.12 12.02
N ASN A 142 1.11 11.73 12.66
CA ASN A 142 0.83 10.32 12.91
C ASN A 142 -0.18 9.87 11.86
N ASN A 143 0.31 9.40 10.71
CA ASN A 143 -0.56 9.11 9.58
C ASN A 143 -0.82 7.63 9.40
N GLU A 144 -1.94 7.32 8.73
CA GLU A 144 -2.31 5.95 8.41
C GLU A 144 -2.72 5.84 6.94
N ALA A 145 -2.18 4.86 6.22
CA ALA A 145 -2.68 4.42 4.93
C ALA A 145 -2.99 2.92 4.99
N SER A 146 -4.16 2.53 4.51
CA SER A 146 -4.55 1.12 4.50
C SER A 146 -5.30 0.73 3.24
N ALA A 147 -5.19 -0.54 2.87
CA ALA A 147 -6.00 -1.14 1.83
C ALA A 147 -6.47 -2.54 2.24
N ASN A 148 -7.76 -2.80 2.01
CA ASN A 148 -8.36 -4.12 2.14
C ASN A 148 -9.00 -4.48 0.81
N VAL A 149 -8.39 -5.43 0.10
CA VAL A 149 -8.79 -5.84 -1.25
C VAL A 149 -9.34 -7.25 -1.24
N GLN A 150 -10.56 -7.39 -1.73
CA GLN A 150 -11.26 -8.66 -1.86
C GLN A 150 -11.72 -8.85 -3.30
N GLN A 151 -11.08 -9.80 -3.99
CA GLN A 151 -11.45 -10.27 -5.32
C GLN A 151 -11.66 -11.78 -5.27
N ASN A 152 -12.73 -12.18 -4.58
CA ASN A 152 -13.02 -13.59 -4.29
C ASN A 152 -13.59 -14.34 -5.51
N ALA A 153 -14.21 -13.62 -6.44
CA ALA A 153 -14.69 -14.17 -7.70
C ALA A 153 -13.51 -14.51 -8.62
N ALA A 154 -13.63 -15.63 -9.34
CA ALA A 154 -12.66 -16.00 -10.36
C ALA A 154 -12.58 -14.89 -11.42
N SER A 155 -11.36 -14.46 -11.71
CA SER A 155 -11.07 -13.30 -12.54
C SER A 155 -9.73 -13.51 -13.26
N GLU A 156 -9.46 -12.71 -14.28
CA GLU A 156 -8.24 -12.82 -15.07
C GLU A 156 -7.07 -12.11 -14.40
N LEU A 157 -7.33 -10.92 -13.81
CA LEU A 157 -6.27 -10.03 -13.33
C LEU A 157 -6.66 -9.30 -12.03
N LEU A 158 -5.70 -9.24 -11.11
CA LEU A 158 -5.62 -8.22 -10.07
C LEU A 158 -4.26 -7.50 -10.19
N SER A 159 -4.27 -6.17 -10.33
CA SER A 159 -3.05 -5.37 -10.35
C SER A 159 -3.18 -4.21 -9.35
N LEU A 160 -2.36 -4.20 -8.32
CA LEU A 160 -2.35 -3.18 -7.29
C LEU A 160 -0.98 -2.52 -7.25
N ASN A 161 -0.97 -1.20 -7.24
CA ASN A 161 0.23 -0.41 -7.07
C ASN A 161 -0.06 0.66 -6.04
N PHE A 162 0.69 0.64 -4.95
CA PHE A 162 0.64 1.67 -3.93
C PHE A 162 2.00 2.34 -3.79
N ASN A 163 2.00 3.66 -3.80
CA ASN A 163 3.17 4.47 -3.50
C ASN A 163 2.88 5.45 -2.37
N GLY A 164 3.51 5.22 -1.21
CA GLY A 164 3.40 6.07 -0.03
C GLY A 164 4.60 7.01 0.12
N ALA A 165 4.35 8.28 0.42
CA ALA A 165 5.38 9.20 0.86
C ALA A 165 4.93 9.80 2.20
N PHE A 166 5.63 9.45 3.26
CA PHE A 166 5.43 9.97 4.59
C PHE A 166 6.69 10.74 5.02
N ASP A 167 6.58 11.50 6.11
CA ASP A 167 7.65 12.35 6.64
C ASP A 167 7.90 11.94 8.10
N ARG A 168 8.27 12.86 8.98
CA ARG A 168 8.47 12.54 10.40
C ARG A 168 7.16 12.19 11.13
N GLY A 169 7.19 11.19 12.00
CA GLY A 169 6.12 10.92 12.95
C GLY A 169 5.95 9.45 13.35
N THR A 170 4.71 8.97 13.41
CA THR A 170 4.40 7.55 13.68
C THR A 170 3.41 7.13 12.62
N ASP A 171 3.95 6.61 11.54
CA ASP A 171 3.22 6.32 10.32
C ASP A 171 2.92 4.83 10.19
N LYS A 172 1.74 4.53 9.63
CA LYS A 172 1.27 3.16 9.48
C LYS A 172 0.77 2.90 8.07
N VAL A 173 1.25 1.81 7.48
CA VAL A 173 0.87 1.32 6.17
C VAL A 173 0.37 -0.12 6.34
N ALA A 174 -0.88 -0.41 5.98
CA ALA A 174 -1.47 -1.74 6.19
C ALA A 174 -2.26 -2.24 4.97
N PHE A 175 -1.81 -3.33 4.36
CA PHE A 175 -2.37 -3.89 3.14
C PHE A 175 -2.80 -5.34 3.37
N SER A 176 -4.05 -5.64 3.02
CA SER A 176 -4.62 -6.98 3.06
C SER A 176 -5.24 -7.28 1.70
N VAL A 177 -4.75 -8.30 1.01
CA VAL A 177 -5.19 -8.67 -0.35
C VAL A 177 -5.58 -10.13 -0.36
N ILE A 178 -6.85 -10.39 -0.67
CA ILE A 178 -7.37 -11.73 -0.94
C ILE A 178 -7.82 -11.76 -2.40
N SER A 179 -7.23 -12.65 -3.19
CA SER A 179 -7.47 -12.72 -4.63
C SER A 179 -7.71 -14.13 -5.14
N ASN A 180 -8.69 -14.27 -6.04
CA ASN A 180 -8.95 -15.46 -6.84
C ASN A 180 -8.69 -15.18 -8.34
N ALA A 181 -7.88 -14.17 -8.65
CA ALA A 181 -7.47 -13.86 -10.01
C ALA A 181 -6.43 -14.87 -10.52
N ALA A 182 -6.47 -15.19 -11.81
CA ALA A 182 -5.48 -16.06 -12.45
C ALA A 182 -4.07 -15.44 -12.47
N VAL A 183 -3.98 -14.11 -12.53
CA VAL A 183 -2.76 -13.34 -12.35
C VAL A 183 -2.99 -12.28 -11.28
N SER A 184 -2.09 -12.22 -10.30
CA SER A 184 -2.07 -11.12 -9.32
C SER A 184 -0.71 -10.44 -9.31
N SER A 185 -0.72 -9.10 -9.29
CA SER A 185 0.47 -8.28 -9.12
C SER A 185 0.21 -7.26 -8.02
N VAL A 186 1.04 -7.26 -6.98
CA VAL A 186 0.94 -6.30 -5.87
C VAL A 186 2.28 -5.59 -5.71
N ASN A 187 2.30 -4.30 -5.98
CA ASN A 187 3.48 -3.45 -5.81
C ASN A 187 3.24 -2.52 -4.63
N LEU A 188 4.13 -2.59 -3.65
CA LEU A 188 4.15 -1.73 -2.49
C LEU A 188 5.46 -0.96 -2.46
N GLY A 189 5.39 0.35 -2.64
CA GLY A 189 6.55 1.23 -2.62
C GLY A 189 6.34 2.45 -1.76
N GLY A 190 7.44 3.08 -1.34
CA GLY A 190 7.37 4.34 -0.60
C GLY A 190 8.50 4.60 0.37
N THR A 191 8.38 5.73 1.05
CA THR A 191 9.21 6.15 2.19
C THR A 191 8.32 6.40 3.39
N MET A 192 8.64 5.84 4.56
CA MET A 192 7.91 6.08 5.82
C MET A 192 8.45 7.28 6.58
N GLY A 193 9.69 7.70 6.29
CA GLY A 193 10.21 8.98 6.78
C GLY A 193 10.99 8.80 8.07
N ALA A 194 10.61 9.48 9.15
CA ALA A 194 11.36 9.37 10.41
C ALA A 194 10.44 9.24 11.60
N GLY A 195 10.43 8.09 12.27
CA GLY A 195 10.01 7.97 13.65
C GLY A 195 9.76 6.54 14.10
N HIS A 196 8.50 6.15 14.29
CA HIS A 196 8.18 4.80 14.79
C HIS A 196 7.11 4.20 13.90
N ASP A 197 7.56 3.65 12.79
CA ASP A 197 6.73 3.39 11.64
C ASP A 197 6.41 1.90 11.52
N SER A 198 5.27 1.60 10.90
CA SER A 198 4.85 0.21 10.70
C SER A 198 4.26 -0.07 9.33
N ALA A 199 4.80 -1.07 8.64
CA ALA A 199 4.30 -1.58 7.38
C ALA A 199 3.83 -3.04 7.56
N LEU A 200 2.57 -3.32 7.26
CA LEU A 200 2.01 -4.68 7.24
C LEU A 200 1.47 -4.98 5.85
N LEU A 201 1.93 -6.07 5.24
CA LEU A 201 1.35 -6.60 4.00
C LEU A 201 0.94 -8.05 4.18
N VAL A 202 -0.32 -8.36 3.86
CA VAL A 202 -0.86 -9.71 3.81
C VAL A 202 -1.42 -9.95 2.42
N ILE A 203 -0.87 -10.94 1.71
CA ILE A 203 -1.33 -11.37 0.38
C ILE A 203 -1.71 -12.85 0.48
N GLU A 204 -2.97 -13.15 0.16
CA GLU A 204 -3.48 -14.51 0.06
C GLU A 204 -4.13 -14.73 -1.31
N THR A 205 -3.69 -15.76 -2.02
CA THR A 205 -4.30 -16.17 -3.28
C THR A 205 -5.05 -17.48 -3.09
N LEU A 206 -6.31 -17.51 -3.55
CA LEU A 206 -7.28 -18.57 -3.25
C LEU A 206 -7.21 -19.75 -4.22
N SER A 207 -6.63 -19.55 -5.41
CA SER A 207 -6.52 -20.55 -6.47
C SER A 207 -5.11 -20.56 -7.07
N PRO A 208 -4.75 -21.62 -7.83
CA PRO A 208 -3.52 -21.63 -8.60
C PRO A 208 -3.43 -20.44 -9.55
N ALA A 209 -2.59 -19.48 -9.19
CA ALA A 209 -2.40 -18.23 -9.92
C ALA A 209 -0.91 -17.97 -10.15
N MET A 210 -0.60 -17.13 -11.13
CA MET A 210 0.71 -16.49 -11.22
C MET A 210 0.68 -15.24 -10.37
N ASN A 211 1.49 -15.20 -9.31
CA ASN A 211 1.46 -14.10 -8.35
C ASN A 211 2.80 -13.38 -8.32
N SER A 212 2.80 -12.06 -8.44
CA SER A 212 3.99 -11.24 -8.24
C SER A 212 3.78 -10.24 -7.11
N ALA A 213 4.76 -10.11 -6.22
CA ALA A 213 4.84 -8.99 -5.31
C ALA A 213 6.19 -8.29 -5.39
N SER A 214 6.16 -6.97 -5.44
CA SER A 214 7.36 -6.13 -5.34
C SER A 214 7.26 -5.23 -4.12
N PHE A 215 8.36 -5.17 -3.38
CA PHE A 215 8.54 -4.29 -2.21
C PHE A 215 9.61 -3.27 -2.56
N ASN A 216 9.36 -1.98 -2.41
CA ASN A 216 10.40 -0.94 -2.55
C ASN A 216 10.17 0.09 -1.44
N LEU A 217 10.50 -0.32 -0.22
CA LEU A 217 10.15 0.42 1.00
C LEU A 217 11.39 0.91 1.74
N ASP A 218 11.45 2.21 1.97
CA ASP A 218 12.37 2.85 2.92
C ASP A 218 11.59 3.16 4.20
N LEU A 219 11.94 2.53 5.33
CA LEU A 219 11.30 2.80 6.62
C LEU A 219 11.86 4.11 7.20
N GLY A 220 13.17 4.28 7.11
CA GLY A 220 13.84 5.56 7.32
C GLY A 220 14.46 5.67 8.70
N GLY A 221 14.08 6.68 9.49
CA GLY A 221 14.76 6.95 10.75
C GLY A 221 13.91 6.63 11.98
N GLY A 222 14.18 5.53 12.66
CA GLY A 222 13.79 5.30 14.04
C GLY A 222 13.59 3.82 14.36
N ASN A 223 12.55 3.45 15.10
CA ASN A 223 12.35 2.03 15.44
C ASN A 223 11.13 1.52 14.69
N ASP A 224 11.37 0.89 13.56
CA ASP A 224 10.35 0.60 12.57
C ASP A 224 10.08 -0.90 12.44
N VAL A 225 8.89 -1.24 11.98
CA VAL A 225 8.46 -2.63 11.82
C VAL A 225 7.86 -2.85 10.44
N ALA A 226 8.46 -3.73 9.65
CA ALA A 226 7.88 -4.23 8.41
C ALA A 226 7.56 -5.72 8.53
N GLU A 227 6.31 -6.10 8.32
CA GLU A 227 5.88 -7.50 8.31
C GLU A 227 5.13 -7.82 7.02
N THR A 228 5.58 -8.85 6.32
CA THR A 228 4.93 -9.38 5.13
C THR A 228 4.54 -10.84 5.33
N LEU A 229 3.30 -11.16 5.00
CA LEU A 229 2.81 -12.53 4.85
C LEU A 229 2.32 -12.74 3.43
N PHE A 230 2.90 -13.70 2.72
CA PHE A 230 2.48 -14.09 1.39
C PHE A 230 2.11 -15.58 1.36
N VAL A 231 0.88 -15.89 0.95
CA VAL A 231 0.40 -17.27 0.79
C VAL A 231 -0.11 -17.50 -0.63
N SER A 232 0.56 -18.41 -1.35
CA SER A 232 0.17 -18.90 -2.68
C SER A 232 -0.41 -20.31 -2.61
N ARG A 233 -1.73 -20.46 -2.80
CA ARG A 233 -2.40 -21.77 -2.74
C ARG A 233 -2.35 -22.49 -4.09
N GLY A 234 -1.25 -23.19 -4.35
CA GLY A 234 -1.07 -24.05 -5.53
C GLY A 234 -0.69 -23.31 -6.82
N GLY A 235 -0.41 -22.01 -6.72
CA GLY A 235 0.14 -21.18 -7.78
C GLY A 235 1.64 -20.94 -7.64
N VAL A 236 2.25 -20.35 -8.67
CA VAL A 236 3.66 -19.95 -8.65
C VAL A 236 3.76 -18.48 -8.23
N PHE A 237 4.61 -18.17 -7.26
CA PHE A 237 4.89 -16.79 -6.87
C PHE A 237 6.23 -16.29 -7.42
N ASN A 238 6.36 -14.96 -7.54
CA ASN A 238 7.59 -14.24 -7.78
C ASN A 238 7.65 -13.01 -6.85
N THR A 239 8.58 -13.00 -5.89
CA THR A 239 8.79 -11.84 -5.02
C THR A 239 10.08 -11.12 -5.38
N ALA A 240 10.04 -9.78 -5.43
CA ALA A 240 11.20 -8.96 -5.78
C ALA A 240 11.28 -7.67 -4.98
N GLY A 241 12.44 -7.01 -5.05
CA GLY A 241 12.64 -5.66 -4.54
C GLY A 241 13.37 -5.61 -3.18
N TRP A 242 13.16 -4.56 -2.41
CA TRP A 242 13.88 -4.30 -1.17
C TRP A 242 13.03 -3.64 -0.09
N ILE A 243 13.44 -3.86 1.16
CA ILE A 243 13.00 -3.12 2.34
C ILE A 243 14.26 -2.66 3.09
N SER A 244 14.34 -1.38 3.43
CA SER A 244 15.44 -0.75 4.17
C SER A 244 14.91 -0.23 5.50
N GLY A 245 15.51 -0.63 6.62
CA GLY A 245 15.18 -0.12 7.96
C GLY A 245 15.64 1.31 8.13
N GLY A 246 16.92 1.56 7.89
CA GLY A 246 17.53 2.88 8.03
C GLY A 246 18.18 3.01 9.40
N PHE A 247 17.94 4.07 10.18
CA PHE A 247 18.61 4.24 11.48
C PHE A 247 17.70 3.92 12.66
N GLY A 248 18.01 2.88 13.46
CA GLY A 248 17.45 2.68 14.80
C GLY A 248 17.30 1.20 15.19
N LEU A 249 16.13 0.76 15.66
CA LEU A 249 15.93 -0.65 16.06
C LEU A 249 14.81 -1.23 15.22
N ASP A 250 15.17 -1.73 14.05
CA ASP A 250 14.21 -2.12 13.03
C ASP A 250 13.92 -3.62 13.04
N SER A 251 12.69 -3.99 12.67
CA SER A 251 12.27 -5.38 12.54
C SER A 251 11.62 -5.60 11.18
N ILE A 252 12.32 -6.27 10.27
CA ILE A 252 11.83 -6.60 8.93
C ILE A 252 11.58 -8.11 8.85
N LYS A 253 10.34 -8.50 8.56
CA LYS A 253 9.93 -9.90 8.48
C LYS A 253 9.18 -10.23 7.20
N LEU A 254 9.50 -11.39 6.62
CA LEU A 254 8.75 -12.00 5.53
C LEU A 254 8.47 -13.46 5.84
N ASN A 255 7.19 -13.81 5.84
CA ASN A 255 6.71 -15.18 5.83
C ASN A 255 6.12 -15.45 4.46
N LEU A 256 6.65 -16.44 3.77
CA LEU A 256 6.20 -16.79 2.44
C LEU A 256 5.92 -18.29 2.33
N GLU A 257 4.73 -18.64 1.86
CA GLU A 257 4.26 -20.01 1.66
C GLU A 257 3.79 -20.23 0.22
N GLY A 258 4.41 -21.19 -0.48
CA GLY A 258 4.10 -21.55 -1.86
C GLY A 258 5.34 -22.01 -2.63
N ASP A 259 5.16 -22.30 -3.92
CA ASP A 259 6.26 -22.62 -4.83
C ASP A 259 6.56 -21.41 -5.72
N GLY A 260 7.84 -21.14 -6.00
CA GLY A 260 8.18 -19.95 -6.79
C GLY A 260 9.60 -19.45 -6.62
N ARG A 261 9.77 -18.15 -6.89
CA ARG A 261 11.05 -17.45 -6.91
C ARG A 261 11.05 -16.25 -5.97
N ILE A 262 12.16 -16.07 -5.26
CA ILE A 262 12.44 -14.89 -4.43
C ILE A 262 13.72 -14.15 -4.87
N ASP A 263 13.60 -12.85 -5.06
CA ASP A 263 14.69 -11.91 -5.38
C ASP A 263 14.54 -10.63 -4.55
N THR A 264 14.47 -10.82 -3.23
CA THR A 264 14.20 -9.76 -2.24
C THR A 264 15.43 -9.49 -1.38
N GLN A 265 15.69 -8.21 -1.10
CA GLN A 265 16.74 -7.76 -0.21
C GLN A 265 16.15 -7.06 1.03
N PHE A 266 16.59 -7.46 2.23
CA PHE A 266 16.40 -6.65 3.44
C PHE A 266 17.71 -6.01 3.85
N ALA A 267 17.67 -4.73 4.17
CA ALA A 267 18.76 -3.97 4.76
C ALA A 267 18.31 -3.42 6.11
N GLY A 268 19.03 -3.71 7.19
CA GLY A 268 18.77 -3.18 8.52
C GLY A 268 19.11 -1.70 8.56
N GLY A 269 20.38 -1.38 8.32
CA GLY A 269 20.88 -0.02 8.25
C GLY A 269 21.78 0.26 9.44
N GLY A 270 21.54 1.30 10.21
CA GLY A 270 22.31 1.64 11.40
C GLY A 270 21.54 1.36 12.67
N GLY A 271 21.90 0.32 13.41
CA GLY A 271 21.40 0.06 14.75
C GLY A 271 21.41 -1.42 15.13
N ALA A 272 20.40 -1.92 15.82
CA ALA A 272 20.38 -3.34 16.21
C ALA A 272 19.10 -3.97 15.70
N ASP A 273 19.19 -4.46 14.46
CA ASP A 273 18.05 -4.79 13.63
C ASP A 273 17.77 -6.28 13.62
N VAL A 274 16.53 -6.64 13.33
CA VAL A 274 16.08 -8.04 13.19
C VAL A 274 15.51 -8.25 11.81
N LEU A 275 16.19 -9.04 10.99
CA LEU A 275 15.79 -9.40 9.64
C LEU A 275 15.40 -10.88 9.61
N ASP A 276 14.11 -11.21 9.43
CA ASP A 276 13.60 -12.58 9.46
C ASP A 276 12.90 -12.96 8.14
N MET A 277 13.43 -13.94 7.43
CA MET A 277 12.78 -14.55 6.27
C MET A 277 12.45 -16.02 6.56
N ALA A 278 11.17 -16.37 6.52
CA ALA A 278 10.69 -17.74 6.59
C ALA A 278 10.02 -18.12 5.27
N LEU A 279 10.57 -19.14 4.61
CA LEU A 279 10.15 -19.61 3.29
C LEU A 279 9.64 -21.05 3.41
N LYS A 280 8.45 -21.33 2.89
CA LYS A 280 7.85 -22.68 2.91
C LYS A 280 7.40 -23.10 1.52
N GLY A 281 7.94 -24.20 1.01
CA GLY A 281 7.66 -24.74 -0.32
C GLY A 281 8.92 -24.90 -1.21
N ALA A 282 8.73 -25.20 -2.49
CA ALA A 282 9.82 -25.32 -3.47
C ALA A 282 10.18 -23.93 -4.02
N ILE A 283 11.11 -23.27 -3.34
CA ILE A 283 11.45 -21.86 -3.58
C ILE A 283 12.89 -21.73 -4.07
N ASP A 284 13.08 -21.08 -5.21
CA ASP A 284 14.40 -20.74 -5.76
C ASP A 284 14.69 -19.22 -5.69
N GLY A 285 15.93 -18.84 -6.01
CA GLY A 285 16.33 -17.43 -6.10
C GLY A 285 17.43 -17.00 -5.13
N LEU A 286 17.56 -15.69 -4.95
CA LEU A 286 18.70 -15.02 -4.33
C LEU A 286 18.25 -14.05 -3.22
N PRO A 287 17.63 -14.52 -2.13
CA PRO A 287 17.27 -13.63 -1.03
C PRO A 287 18.53 -13.09 -0.35
N ARG A 288 18.48 -11.81 0.04
CA ARG A 288 19.60 -11.10 0.66
C ARG A 288 19.19 -10.50 2.00
N LEU A 289 20.00 -10.72 3.03
CA LEU A 289 19.87 -10.10 4.35
C LEU A 289 21.15 -9.32 4.63
N LEU A 290 21.05 -8.01 4.80
CA LEU A 290 22.17 -7.10 5.03
C LEU A 290 21.94 -6.37 6.36
N GLY A 291 22.77 -6.60 7.37
CA GLY A 291 22.67 -5.92 8.67
C GLY A 291 23.12 -4.46 8.57
N ASP A 292 24.17 -4.26 7.78
CA ASP A 292 24.88 -3.00 7.57
C ASP A 292 25.69 -2.55 8.79
N GLY A 293 25.11 -1.89 9.79
CA GLY A 293 25.86 -1.31 10.89
C GLY A 293 25.17 -1.48 12.24
N GLY A 294 25.85 -2.12 13.17
CA GLY A 294 25.46 -2.27 14.56
C GLY A 294 25.37 -3.74 14.94
N ASN A 295 24.40 -4.16 15.76
CA ASN A 295 24.39 -5.53 16.28
C ASN A 295 23.12 -6.25 15.83
N ASP A 296 23.21 -6.95 14.71
CA ASP A 296 22.05 -7.41 13.97
C ASP A 296 21.76 -8.91 14.15
N ILE A 297 20.50 -9.28 13.98
CA ILE A 297 20.05 -10.67 13.91
C ILE A 297 19.46 -10.92 12.51
N LEU A 298 20.18 -11.73 11.72
CA LEU A 298 19.81 -12.07 10.36
C LEU A 298 19.38 -13.53 10.28
N LYS A 299 18.11 -13.78 10.05
CA LYS A 299 17.51 -15.11 10.09
C LYS A 299 16.86 -15.48 8.76
N LEU A 300 17.24 -16.65 8.24
CA LEU A 300 16.61 -17.27 7.09
C LEU A 300 16.28 -18.74 7.41
N VAL A 301 14.99 -19.07 7.35
CA VAL A 301 14.48 -20.43 7.55
C VAL A 301 13.78 -20.89 6.27
N VAL A 302 14.10 -22.11 5.83
CA VAL A 302 13.45 -22.74 4.66
C VAL A 302 12.85 -24.08 5.08
N ASP A 303 11.54 -24.20 4.95
CA ASP A 303 10.76 -25.44 5.10
C ASP A 303 10.39 -25.99 3.72
N GLY A 304 11.29 -26.78 3.15
CA GLY A 304 11.17 -27.30 1.79
C GLY A 304 12.52 -27.69 1.19
N PRO A 305 12.57 -28.01 -0.12
CA PRO A 305 13.82 -28.19 -0.83
C PRO A 305 14.62 -26.88 -0.82
N ARG A 306 15.91 -26.94 -0.46
CA ARG A 306 16.79 -25.76 -0.45
C ARG A 306 17.24 -25.40 -1.88
N LEU A 307 16.37 -24.76 -2.65
CA LEU A 307 16.69 -24.30 -4.01
C LEU A 307 17.16 -22.84 -4.05
N VAL A 308 17.00 -22.10 -2.96
CA VAL A 308 17.57 -20.75 -2.79
C VAL A 308 19.08 -20.76 -2.58
N THR A 309 19.74 -19.70 -3.05
CA THR A 309 21.14 -19.39 -2.81
C THR A 309 21.28 -18.07 -2.05
N PRO A 310 20.95 -18.05 -0.75
CA PRO A 310 20.93 -16.83 0.06
C PRO A 310 22.31 -16.20 0.27
N PHE A 311 22.30 -14.88 0.45
CA PHE A 311 23.45 -14.08 0.86
C PHE A 311 23.12 -13.32 2.15
N ILE A 312 23.90 -13.56 3.21
CA ILE A 312 23.75 -12.95 4.53
C ILE A 312 25.05 -12.22 4.85
N ASP A 313 24.95 -10.93 5.12
CA ASP A 313 26.08 -10.04 5.46
C ASP A 313 25.70 -9.24 6.71
N GLY A 314 26.37 -9.49 7.84
CA GLY A 314 26.08 -8.75 9.08
C GLY A 314 26.57 -7.30 9.02
N GLY A 315 27.68 -7.06 8.33
CA GLY A 315 28.26 -5.73 8.21
C GLY A 315 29.16 -5.37 9.39
N ALA A 316 28.97 -4.19 9.97
CA ALA A 316 29.84 -3.63 11.00
C ALA A 316 29.21 -3.71 12.39
N GLY A 317 29.65 -4.69 13.19
CA GLY A 317 29.43 -4.70 14.63
C GLY A 317 29.54 -6.10 15.20
N PHE A 318 28.58 -6.52 16.04
CA PHE A 318 28.50 -7.90 16.53
C PHE A 318 27.19 -8.53 16.06
N ASP A 319 27.29 -9.38 15.06
CA ASP A 319 26.14 -9.86 14.30
C ASP A 319 25.91 -11.37 14.46
N GLU A 320 24.64 -11.76 14.44
CA GLU A 320 24.19 -13.15 14.51
C GLU A 320 23.45 -13.56 13.23
N ALA A 321 23.97 -14.55 12.52
CA ALA A 321 23.28 -15.22 11.42
C ALA A 321 22.64 -16.54 11.87
N ILE A 322 21.40 -16.78 11.46
CA ILE A 322 20.68 -18.05 11.64
C ILE A 322 20.22 -18.53 10.25
N GLY A 323 20.81 -19.61 9.73
CA GLY A 323 20.42 -20.11 8.40
C GLY A 323 21.53 -20.82 7.62
N PHE A 324 21.54 -20.63 6.30
CA PHE A 324 22.54 -21.22 5.39
C PHE A 324 22.80 -20.26 4.23
N GLY A 325 23.81 -20.54 3.40
CA GLY A 325 24.15 -19.73 2.22
C GLY A 325 25.58 -19.23 2.21
N THR A 326 25.78 -18.11 1.52
CA THR A 326 26.99 -17.30 1.69
C THR A 326 26.77 -16.40 2.90
N ILE A 327 27.62 -16.56 3.91
CA ILE A 327 27.52 -15.83 5.17
C ILE A 327 28.87 -15.14 5.41
N ILE A 328 28.86 -13.81 5.57
CA ILE A 328 30.06 -12.99 5.82
C ILE A 328 29.81 -11.94 6.91
N ASN A 329 30.88 -11.41 7.48
CA ASN A 329 30.84 -10.32 8.48
C ASN A 329 29.84 -10.60 9.62
N VAL A 330 29.97 -11.77 10.25
CA VAL A 330 29.16 -12.16 11.42
C VAL A 330 30.03 -12.86 12.45
N GLU A 331 29.77 -12.59 13.73
CA GLU A 331 30.50 -13.12 14.87
C GLU A 331 29.87 -14.42 15.40
N LYS A 332 28.59 -14.67 15.11
CA LYS A 332 27.85 -15.86 15.54
C LYS A 332 27.01 -16.45 14.41
N ILE A 333 27.09 -17.77 14.20
CA ILE A 333 26.34 -18.50 13.18
C ILE A 333 25.62 -19.69 13.85
N ASN A 334 24.31 -19.83 13.61
CA ASN A 334 23.47 -20.93 14.08
C ASN A 334 22.71 -21.63 12.94
#